data_AF-A0A2P5F2H1-F1
#
_entry.id   AF-A0A2P5F2H1-F1
#
_cell.length_a   1.000
_cell.length_b   1.000
_cell.length_c   1.000
_cell.angle_alpha   90.00
_cell.angle_beta   90.00
_cell.angle_gamma   90.00
#
_symmetry.space_group_name_H-M   'P 1'
#
loop_
_entity.id
_entity.type
_entity.pdbx_description
1 polymer ?
#
loop_
_entity_poly.entity_id
_entity_poly.type
_entity_poly.pdbx_seq_one_letter_code
_entity_poly.pdbx_strand_id
1 'polypeptide(L)' 'MGIISLSFKPGEDPETLELTGHECSMIDLPTKINEIRLAEDVTVTTDDGKSYTCTFRLDTEVELAYFDQSGIM' A
#
# COMPACT_ATOMS: atom_id res chain seq x y z
N MET A 1 -10.77 -2.55 12.65
CA MET A 1 -10.29 -1.39 11.87
C MET A 1 -8.88 -1.74 11.42
N GLY A 2 -8.72 -2.08 10.14
CA GLY A 2 -7.42 -2.40 9.53
C GLY A 2 -7.00 -1.25 8.61
N ILE A 3 -6.19 -0.34 9.11
CA ILE A 3 -5.66 0.80 8.35
C ILE A 3 -4.24 0.45 7.94
N ILE A 4 -4.06 0.21 6.64
CA ILE A 4 -2.74 0.01 6.07
C ILE A 4 -2.01 1.35 5.98
N SER A 5 -0.80 1.41 6.53
CA SER A 5 0.08 2.57 6.39
C SER A 5 1.05 2.37 5.23
N LEU A 6 0.97 3.25 4.23
CA LEU A 6 1.91 3.31 3.12
C LEU A 6 2.86 4.48 3.33
N SER A 7 4.15 4.26 3.10
CA SER A 7 5.17 5.30 3.14
C SER A 7 5.81 5.42 1.76
N PHE A 8 5.93 6.63 1.24
CA PHE A 8 6.75 6.89 0.06
C PHE A 8 8.22 6.56 0.35
N LYS A 9 9.00 6.27 -0.71
CA LYS A 9 10.44 6.11 -0.58
C LYS A 9 11.10 7.45 -0.23
N PRO A 10 12.29 7.44 0.38
CA PRO A 10 13.01 8.67 0.65
C PRO A 10 13.26 9.45 -0.65
N GLY A 11 12.74 10.67 -0.73
CA GLY A 11 12.84 11.54 -1.90
C GLY A 11 11.68 11.40 -2.91
N GLU A 12 10.70 10.54 -2.62
CA GLU A 12 9.42 10.52 -3.29
C GLU A 12 8.40 11.30 -2.48
N ASP A 13 7.69 12.19 -3.18
CA ASP A 13 6.66 13.04 -2.63
C ASP A 13 5.51 13.09 -3.64
N PRO A 14 4.26 13.37 -3.20
CA PRO A 14 3.15 13.52 -4.13
C PRO A 14 3.41 14.57 -5.21
N GLU A 15 4.19 15.61 -4.93
CA GLU A 15 4.57 16.62 -5.93
C GLU A 15 5.55 16.04 -6.97
N THR A 16 6.56 15.27 -6.53
CA THR A 16 7.52 14.58 -7.39
C THR A 16 6.86 13.49 -8.25
N LEU A 17 5.85 12.83 -7.69
CA LEU A 17 5.04 11.80 -8.35
C LEU A 17 3.85 12.39 -9.13
N GLU A 18 3.71 13.72 -9.15
CA GLU A 18 2.62 14.45 -9.80
C GLU A 18 1.22 13.88 -9.43
N LEU A 19 1.06 13.54 -8.15
CA LEU A 19 -0.18 13.06 -7.57
C LEU A 19 -1.07 14.24 -7.18
N THR A 20 -2.31 14.21 -7.63
CA THR A 20 -3.31 15.26 -7.40
C THR A 20 -4.29 14.90 -6.29
N GLY A 21 -4.27 13.64 -5.82
CA GLY A 21 -5.23 13.08 -4.87
C GLY A 21 -6.62 12.80 -5.48
N HIS A 22 -6.82 13.07 -6.77
CA HIS A 22 -8.05 12.76 -7.50
C HIS A 22 -7.94 11.48 -8.33
N GLU A 23 -6.74 10.95 -8.49
CA GLU A 23 -6.49 9.70 -9.22
C GLU A 23 -6.91 8.45 -8.41
N CYS A 24 -7.32 7.41 -9.14
CA CYS A 24 -7.61 6.11 -8.55
C CYS A 24 -6.30 5.32 -8.45
N SER A 25 -5.82 5.12 -7.22
CA SER A 25 -4.60 4.38 -6.95
C SER A 25 -4.91 2.90 -6.69
N MET A 26 -4.41 2.03 -7.56
CA MET A 26 -4.46 0.58 -7.42
C MET A 26 -3.16 0.09 -6.80
N ILE A 27 -3.26 -0.62 -5.68
CA ILE A 27 -2.13 -1.17 -4.96
C ILE A 27 -2.14 -2.68 -5.18
N ASP A 28 -1.09 -3.21 -5.81
CA ASP A 28 -0.95 -4.65 -5.97
C ASP A 28 -0.36 -5.24 -4.68
N LEU A 29 -1.22 -5.88 -3.88
CA LEU A 29 -0.81 -6.58 -2.68
C LEU A 29 -0.60 -8.06 -3.04
N PRO A 30 0.50 -8.68 -2.57
CA PRO A 30 0.70 -10.10 -2.80
C PRO A 30 -0.44 -10.89 -2.15
N THR A 31 -0.97 -11.86 -2.89
CA THR A 31 -2.15 -12.65 -2.47
C THR A 31 -1.93 -13.47 -1.20
N LYS A 32 -0.68 -13.59 -0.74
CA LYS A 32 -0.31 -14.33 0.46
C LYS A 32 0.22 -13.38 1.52
N ILE A 33 -0.59 -13.21 2.54
CA ILE A 33 -0.25 -12.46 3.76
C ILE A 33 0.96 -13.01 4.51
N ASN A 34 1.21 -14.33 4.42
CA ASN A 34 2.42 -14.95 4.98
C ASN A 34 3.71 -14.57 4.25
N GLU A 35 3.62 -14.04 3.03
CA GLU A 35 4.77 -13.56 2.27
C GLU A 35 5.00 -12.05 2.47
N ILE A 36 3.98 -11.30 2.95
CA ILE A 36 4.09 -9.87 3.24
C ILE A 36 5.06 -9.67 4.39
N ARG A 37 6.22 -9.10 4.09
CA ARG A 37 7.19 -8.69 5.11
C ARG A 37 6.88 -7.28 5.61
N LEU A 38 7.21 -7.02 6.87
CA LEU A 38 7.20 -5.65 7.39
C LEU A 38 8.19 -4.80 6.58
N ALA A 39 7.75 -3.60 6.17
CA ALA A 39 8.50 -2.72 5.28
C ALA A 39 8.80 -3.33 3.91
N GLU A 40 7.90 -4.15 3.39
CA GLU A 40 7.94 -4.61 2.00
C GLU A 40 7.57 -3.47 1.04
N ASP A 41 8.15 -3.50 -0.15
CA ASP A 41 7.89 -2.53 -1.19
C ASP A 41 6.77 -3.03 -2.10
N VAL A 42 5.71 -2.23 -2.20
CA VAL A 42 4.54 -2.49 -3.03
C VAL A 42 4.48 -1.48 -4.17
N THR A 43 4.01 -1.92 -5.32
CA THR A 43 3.82 -1.04 -6.47
C THR A 43 2.40 -0.48 -6.44
N VAL A 44 2.31 0.84 -6.53
CA VAL A 44 1.05 1.58 -6.66
C VAL A 44 0.97 2.10 -8.08
N THR A 45 -0.13 1.81 -8.75
CA THR A 45 -0.41 2.26 -10.12
C THR A 45 -1.65 3.12 -10.12
N THR A 46 -1.58 4.30 -10.72
CA THR A 46 -2.72 5.19 -10.86
C THR A 46 -3.42 4.98 -12.20
N ASP A 47 -4.71 5.33 -12.28
CA ASP A 47 -5.46 5.27 -13.54
C ASP A 47 -4.93 6.25 -14.60
N ASP A 48 -4.21 7.30 -14.16
CA ASP A 48 -3.48 8.26 -14.99
C ASP A 48 -2.25 7.63 -15.70
N GLY A 49 -1.93 6.36 -15.39
CA GLY A 49 -0.82 5.62 -15.99
C GLY A 49 0.53 5.81 -15.28
N LYS A 50 0.53 6.44 -14.10
CA LYS A 50 1.73 6.60 -13.27
C LYS A 50 1.89 5.37 -12.37
N SER A 51 3.14 4.97 -12.12
CA SER A 51 3.44 3.87 -11.22
C SER A 51 4.61 4.26 -10.33
N TYR A 52 4.47 4.01 -9.03
CA TYR A 52 5.48 4.33 -8.03
C TYR A 52 5.55 3.24 -6.95
N THR A 53 6.62 3.25 -6.18
CA THR A 53 6.86 2.21 -5.17
C THR A 53 6.66 2.78 -3.79
N CYS A 54 5.74 2.22 -3.01
CA CYS A 54 5.58 2.56 -1.61
C CYS A 54 6.08 1.45 -0.72
N THR A 55 6.68 1.81 0.41
CA THR A 55 6.97 0.86 1.47
C THR A 55 5.71 0.66 2.32
N PHE A 56 5.20 -0.56 2.30
CA PHE A 56 4.08 -1.03 3.08
C PHE A 56 4.52 -1.28 4.52
N ARG A 57 3.94 -0.53 5.47
CA ARG A 57 4.17 -0.70 6.90
C ARG A 57 2.88 -1.12 7.58
N LEU A 58 2.92 -2.28 8.19
CA LEU A 58 1.91 -2.69 9.15
C LEU A 58 2.40 -2.31 10.54
N ASP A 59 1.54 -1.64 11.29
CA ASP A 59 1.86 -1.25 12.67
C ASP A 59 1.76 -2.45 13.61
N THR A 60 0.88 -3.41 13.31
CA THR A 60 0.72 -4.64 14.10
C THR A 60 0.44 -5.87 13.24
N GLU A 61 1.01 -7.01 13.64
CA GLU A 61 0.79 -8.35 13.05
C GLU A 61 -0.71 -8.76 13.05
N VAL A 62 -1.49 -8.15 13.93
CA VAL A 62 -2.94 -8.35 14.05
C VAL A 62 -3.68 -7.84 12.80
N GLU A 63 -3.21 -6.75 12.16
CA GLU A 63 -3.84 -6.23 10.94
C GLU A 63 -3.66 -7.14 9.71
N LEU A 64 -2.57 -7.92 9.65
CA LEU A 64 -2.40 -8.98 8.64
C LEU A 64 -3.50 -10.03 8.75
N ALA A 65 -3.84 -10.46 9.98
CA ALA A 65 -4.91 -11.41 10.21
C ALA A 65 -6.30 -10.84 9.87
N TYR A 66 -6.51 -9.53 10.05
CA TYR A 66 -7.73 -8.85 9.61
C TYR A 66 -7.83 -8.72 8.08
N PHE A 67 -6.69 -8.69 7.37
CA PHE A 67 -6.67 -8.60 5.90
C PHE A 67 -6.92 -9.95 5.22
N ASP A 68 -6.48 -11.07 5.84
CA ASP A 68 -6.72 -12.44 5.36
C ASP A 68 -8.20 -12.82 5.48
N GLN A 69 -8.82 -12.33 6.55
CA GLN A 69 -10.24 -12.46 6.81
C GLN A 69 -11.01 -11.37 6.03
N SER A 70 -11.10 -11.55 4.71
CA SER A 70 -11.83 -10.65 3.82
C SER A 70 -13.29 -10.43 4.29
N GLY A 71 -13.53 -9.33 5.01
CA GLY A 71 -14.85 -8.77 5.30
C GLY A 71 -15.57 -9.26 6.57
N ILE A 72 -15.90 -8.28 7.42
CA ILE A 72 -17.09 -8.21 8.31
C ILE A 72 -17.00 -8.96 9.65
N MET A 73 -16.93 -8.18 10.74
CA MET A 73 -18.14 -7.83 11.51
C MET A 73 -18.04 -6.42 12.08
#